data_AF-A0A381PLA8-F1
#
_entry.id   AF-A0A381PLA8-F1
#
_cell.length_a   1.000
_cell.length_b   1.000
_cell.length_c   1.000
_cell.angle_alpha   90.00
_cell.angle_beta   90.00
_cell.angle_gamma   90.00
#
_symmetry.space_group_name_H-M   'P 1'
#
loop_
_entity.id
_entity.type
_entity.pdbx_description
1 polymer ?
#
loop_
_entity_poly.entity_id
_entity_poly.type
_entity_poly.pdbx_seq_one_letter_code
_entity_poly.pdbx_strand_id
1 'polypeptide(L)'
;MVAEFVAPGPGHWQLDRSHFTGGTTPIMRWLLPEAVESAYREQWPLLGIPAETLSVAFVEGFMYTRLRPLIRADRPSAKAPPTVLLKVASRLHPEFRRRTRAASRTLEASPAPAVIEEWHASIRPDLVARNLALQDVDLGALDAPGLADHVDRVLAHLRSSFEEHFRLHGYDLGPIGLLLLAGAEWGLASAELLTALAGASPSTVEPREALARIRAAVA
;
A
#
# COMPACT_ATOMS: atom_id res chain seq x y z
N MET A 1 18.52 -5.62 -31.49
CA MET A 1 17.45 -4.59 -31.38
C MET A 1 17.65 -3.88 -30.05
N VAL A 2 17.75 -2.55 -30.06
CA VAL A 2 17.66 -1.76 -28.83
C VAL A 2 16.17 -1.55 -28.59
N ALA A 3 15.62 -2.09 -27.51
CA ALA A 3 14.23 -1.82 -27.14
C ALA A 3 14.13 -0.33 -26.75
N GLU A 4 13.24 0.41 -27.41
CA GLU A 4 12.95 1.79 -27.06
C GLU A 4 12.12 1.83 -25.79
N PHE A 5 12.57 2.58 -24.79
CA PHE A 5 11.83 2.75 -23.55
C PHE A 5 10.65 3.71 -23.77
N VAL A 6 9.44 3.19 -23.57
CA VAL A 6 8.21 4.00 -23.56
C VAL A 6 7.80 4.23 -22.11
N ALA A 7 7.80 5.50 -21.68
CA ALA A 7 7.35 5.86 -20.35
C ALA A 7 5.86 5.51 -20.14
N PRO A 8 5.42 5.17 -18.91
CA PRO A 8 4.03 4.78 -18.66
C PRO A 8 2.98 5.84 -18.99
N GLY A 9 3.38 7.11 -19.05
CA GLY A 9 2.52 8.25 -19.32
C GLY A 9 3.15 9.56 -18.86
N PRO A 10 2.40 10.67 -18.90
CA PRO A 10 2.88 11.96 -18.40
C PRO A 10 3.19 11.90 -16.89
N GLY A 11 3.92 12.89 -16.38
CA GLY A 11 4.30 12.98 -14.97
C GLY A 11 5.73 12.54 -14.67
N HIS A 12 6.04 12.41 -13.38
CA HIS A 12 7.34 11.97 -12.91
C HIS A 12 7.24 10.52 -12.39
N TRP A 13 7.61 9.58 -13.23
CA TRP A 13 7.65 8.15 -12.91
C TRP A 13 9.04 7.77 -12.42
N GLN A 14 9.09 6.93 -11.39
CA GLN A 14 10.33 6.39 -10.84
C GLN A 14 10.27 4.87 -10.86
N LEU A 15 11.40 4.24 -11.24
CA LEU A 15 11.54 2.79 -11.14
C LEU A 15 11.51 2.40 -9.65
N ASP A 16 10.57 1.55 -9.27
CA ASP A 16 10.44 1.05 -7.91
C ASP A 16 10.99 -0.37 -7.82
N ARG A 17 12.13 -0.50 -7.13
CA ARG A 17 12.77 -1.81 -6.86
C ARG A 17 12.58 -2.28 -5.43
N SER A 18 11.87 -1.52 -4.61
CA SER A 18 11.62 -1.85 -3.21
C SER A 18 10.55 -2.93 -3.07
N HIS A 19 9.57 -2.95 -3.97
CA HIS A 19 8.49 -3.94 -3.99
C HIS A 19 8.79 -5.15 -4.90
N PHE A 20 9.33 -4.90 -6.09
CA PHE A 20 9.76 -5.95 -7.02
C PHE A 20 11.19 -5.69 -7.49
N THR A 21 12.09 -6.61 -7.20
CA THR A 21 13.51 -6.47 -7.56
C THR A 21 13.78 -6.65 -9.07
N GLY A 22 12.81 -7.22 -9.80
CA GLY A 22 12.87 -7.52 -11.23
C GLY A 22 11.49 -7.62 -11.89
N GLY A 23 11.37 -8.48 -12.91
CA GLY A 23 10.13 -8.66 -13.67
C GLY A 23 8.96 -9.13 -12.82
N THR A 24 7.85 -8.41 -12.90
CA THR A 24 6.63 -8.63 -12.10
C THR A 24 5.68 -9.58 -12.82
N THR A 25 5.06 -10.50 -12.06
CA THR A 25 4.13 -11.50 -12.61
C THR A 25 2.87 -10.86 -13.22
N PRO A 26 2.22 -11.49 -14.22
CA PRO A 26 1.01 -10.97 -14.83
C PRO A 26 -0.11 -10.63 -13.83
N ILE A 27 -0.33 -11.48 -12.82
CA ILE A 27 -1.36 -11.27 -11.81
C ILE A 27 -1.12 -9.98 -11.00
N MET A 28 0.12 -9.72 -10.61
CA MET A 28 0.48 -8.50 -9.88
C MET A 28 0.38 -7.26 -10.77
N ARG A 29 0.73 -7.38 -12.06
CA ARG A 29 0.58 -6.28 -13.03
C ARG A 29 -0.87 -5.86 -13.24
N TRP A 30 -1.79 -6.82 -13.16
CA TRP A 30 -3.23 -6.57 -13.21
C TRP A 30 -3.76 -5.98 -11.90
N LEU A 31 -3.30 -6.50 -10.76
CA LEU A 31 -3.87 -6.18 -9.45
C LEU A 31 -3.40 -4.84 -8.88
N LEU A 32 -2.09 -4.57 -8.92
CA LEU A 32 -1.49 -3.45 -8.19
C LEU A 32 -2.03 -2.07 -8.59
N PRO A 33 -2.13 -1.73 -9.90
CA PRO A 33 -2.50 -0.37 -10.29
C PRO A 33 -3.89 0.02 -9.77
N GLU A 34 -4.86 -0.88 -9.90
CA GLU A 34 -6.24 -0.64 -9.46
C GLU A 34 -6.32 -0.53 -7.93
N ALA A 35 -5.74 -1.50 -7.21
CA ALA A 35 -5.82 -1.55 -5.75
C ALA A 35 -5.14 -0.36 -5.06
N VAL A 36 -3.94 0.02 -5.51
CA VAL A 36 -3.20 1.17 -4.94
C VAL A 36 -3.95 2.46 -5.21
N GLU A 37 -4.35 2.70 -6.46
CA GLU A 37 -4.98 3.97 -6.81
C GLU A 37 -6.33 4.12 -6.12
N SER A 38 -7.15 3.06 -6.07
CA SER A 38 -8.46 3.07 -5.42
C SER A 38 -8.33 3.39 -3.93
N ALA A 39 -7.55 2.57 -3.20
CA ALA A 39 -7.39 2.73 -1.76
C ALA A 39 -6.85 4.12 -1.39
N TYR A 40 -5.81 4.59 -2.08
CA TYR A 40 -5.21 5.89 -1.74
C TYR A 40 -6.06 7.08 -2.14
N ARG A 41 -6.81 7.02 -3.24
CA ARG A 41 -7.76 8.10 -3.58
C ARG A 41 -8.79 8.30 -2.48
N GLU A 42 -9.22 7.23 -1.83
CA GLU A 42 -10.17 7.26 -0.73
C GLU A 42 -9.52 7.66 0.61
N GLN A 43 -8.40 7.03 0.97
CA GLN A 43 -7.81 7.18 2.31
C GLN A 43 -6.98 8.47 2.47
N TRP A 44 -6.28 8.92 1.45
CA TRP A 44 -5.41 10.09 1.54
C TRP A 44 -6.14 11.39 1.91
N PRO A 45 -7.37 11.67 1.42
CA PRO A 45 -8.17 12.78 1.93
C PRO A 45 -8.47 12.70 3.42
N LEU A 46 -8.78 11.50 3.93
CA LEU A 46 -9.14 11.27 5.33
C LEU A 46 -7.94 11.48 6.26
N LEU A 47 -6.77 11.01 5.83
CA LEU A 47 -5.49 11.14 6.54
C LEU A 47 -4.83 12.51 6.35
N GLY A 48 -5.35 13.32 5.42
CA GLY A 48 -4.81 14.66 5.13
C GLY A 48 -3.52 14.68 4.32
N ILE A 49 -3.21 13.61 3.58
CA ILE A 49 -2.07 13.56 2.68
C ILE A 49 -2.26 14.59 1.56
N PRO A 50 -1.27 15.47 1.28
CA PRO A 50 -1.40 16.57 0.32
C PRO A 50 -1.13 16.12 -1.13
N ALA A 51 -1.67 14.98 -1.52
CA ALA A 51 -1.57 14.39 -2.84
C ALA A 51 -2.88 13.69 -3.22
N GLU A 52 -3.09 13.48 -4.52
CA GLU A 52 -4.28 12.85 -5.07
C GLU A 52 -4.25 11.34 -4.81
N THR A 53 -3.17 10.66 -5.20
CA THR A 53 -2.94 9.21 -5.04
C THR A 53 -1.50 8.83 -5.42
N LEU A 54 -1.15 7.55 -5.32
CA LEU A 54 0.04 6.96 -5.93
C LEU A 54 -0.40 6.16 -7.16
N SER A 55 0.10 6.51 -8.33
CA SER A 55 -0.09 5.70 -9.53
C SER A 55 0.99 4.63 -9.64
N VAL A 56 0.60 3.46 -10.10
CA VAL A 56 1.49 2.33 -10.40
C VAL A 56 1.30 1.94 -11.86
N ALA A 57 2.40 1.68 -12.55
CA ALA A 57 2.39 1.14 -13.89
C ALA A 57 3.59 0.22 -14.11
N PHE A 58 3.54 -0.57 -15.18
CA PHE A 58 4.60 -1.53 -15.49
C PHE A 58 5.11 -1.32 -16.91
N VAL A 59 6.43 -1.24 -17.07
CA VAL A 59 7.11 -1.18 -18.38
C VAL A 59 8.04 -2.38 -18.46
N GLU A 60 7.84 -3.24 -19.46
CA GLU A 60 8.60 -4.50 -19.60
C GLU A 60 8.64 -5.36 -18.33
N GLY A 61 7.55 -5.33 -17.55
CA GLY A 61 7.44 -6.06 -16.28
C GLY A 61 8.06 -5.38 -15.07
N PHE A 62 8.76 -4.25 -15.22
CA PHE A 62 9.32 -3.49 -14.10
C PHE A 62 8.29 -2.50 -13.56
N MET A 63 8.18 -2.43 -12.23
CA MET A 63 7.25 -1.53 -11.55
C MET A 63 7.77 -0.09 -11.57
N TYR A 64 6.90 0.84 -11.96
CA TYR A 64 7.12 2.27 -11.85
C TYR A 64 6.02 2.86 -10.99
N THR A 65 6.39 3.77 -10.09
CA THR A 65 5.46 4.51 -9.25
C THR A 65 5.54 6.01 -9.53
N ARG A 66 4.43 6.68 -9.27
CA ARG A 66 4.31 8.13 -9.44
C ARG A 66 3.39 8.70 -8.37
N LEU A 67 3.92 9.57 -7.52
CA LEU A 67 3.09 10.39 -6.66
C LEU A 67 2.31 11.40 -7.51
N ARG A 68 0.98 11.41 -7.39
CA ARG A 68 0.13 12.38 -8.10
C ARG A 68 -0.15 13.60 -7.22
N PRO A 69 0.44 14.77 -7.50
CA PRO A 69 0.17 15.98 -6.72
C PRO A 69 -1.25 16.49 -6.96
N LEU A 70 -1.81 17.23 -6.00
CA LEU A 70 -3.15 17.83 -6.09
C LEU A 70 -3.30 18.85 -7.23
N ILE A 71 -2.19 19.40 -7.72
CA ILE A 71 -2.17 20.43 -8.77
C ILE A 71 -1.23 19.96 -9.89
N ARG A 72 -1.72 20.03 -11.14
CA ARG A 72 -0.96 19.77 -12.36
C ARG A 72 -0.23 18.42 -12.37
N ALA A 73 -0.89 17.36 -11.92
CA ALA A 73 -0.30 16.02 -11.90
C ALA A 73 0.40 15.67 -13.22
N ASP A 74 -0.27 15.82 -14.36
CA ASP A 74 0.25 15.43 -15.69
C ASP A 74 1.13 16.48 -16.37
N ARG A 75 1.41 17.59 -15.69
CA ARG A 75 2.29 18.66 -16.19
C ARG A 75 3.34 18.98 -15.13
N PRO A 76 4.23 18.00 -14.81
CA PRO A 76 5.24 18.18 -13.78
C PRO A 76 6.16 19.34 -14.17
N SER A 77 6.49 20.19 -13.19
CA SER A 77 7.50 21.23 -13.36
C SER A 77 8.88 20.63 -13.13
N ALA A 78 9.83 20.95 -14.00
CA ALA A 78 11.23 20.55 -13.82
C ALA A 78 11.87 21.18 -12.56
N LYS A 79 11.29 22.27 -12.06
CA LYS A 79 11.72 22.97 -10.84
C LYS A 79 10.66 22.81 -9.76
N ALA A 80 11.10 22.52 -8.53
CA ALA A 80 10.23 22.59 -7.38
C ALA A 80 9.64 24.02 -7.26
N PRO A 81 8.33 24.16 -7.00
CA PRO A 81 7.75 25.47 -6.81
C PRO A 81 8.41 26.17 -5.60
N PRO A 82 8.73 27.47 -5.71
CA PRO A 82 9.25 28.26 -4.59
C PRO A 82 8.43 28.07 -3.31
N THR A 83 9.09 27.96 -2.16
CA THR A 83 8.46 27.72 -0.85
C THR A 83 7.36 28.74 -0.52
N VAL A 84 7.50 29.99 -0.95
CA VAL A 84 6.47 31.03 -0.77
C VAL A 84 5.18 30.67 -1.53
N LEU A 85 5.29 30.20 -2.77
CA LEU A 85 4.14 29.76 -3.55
C LEU A 85 3.48 28.52 -2.95
N LEU A 86 4.29 27.57 -2.44
CA LEU A 86 3.76 26.42 -1.71
C LEU A 86 2.99 26.83 -0.45
N LYS A 87 3.51 27.78 0.34
CA LYS A 87 2.83 28.34 1.52
C LYS A 87 1.52 29.05 1.17
N VAL A 88 1.50 29.79 0.06
CA VAL A 88 0.28 30.47 -0.42
C VAL A 88 -0.74 29.44 -0.89
N ALA A 89 -0.32 28.48 -1.71
CA ALA A 89 -1.18 27.41 -2.22
C ALA A 89 -1.78 26.59 -1.07
N SER A 90 -0.98 26.22 -0.06
CA SER A 90 -1.47 25.43 1.07
C SER A 90 -2.51 26.18 1.92
N ARG A 91 -2.41 27.51 1.99
CA ARG A 91 -3.31 28.36 2.78
C ARG A 91 -4.57 28.81 2.03
N LEU A 92 -4.50 28.96 0.72
CA LEU A 92 -5.60 29.50 -0.10
C LEU A 92 -6.36 28.42 -0.87
N HIS A 93 -5.69 27.37 -1.34
CA HIS A 93 -6.34 26.34 -2.15
C HIS A 93 -7.29 25.50 -1.29
N PRO A 94 -8.59 25.41 -1.63
CA PRO A 94 -9.59 24.75 -0.80
C PRO A 94 -9.22 23.31 -0.44
N GLU A 95 -8.68 22.57 -1.41
CA GLU A 95 -8.30 21.18 -1.18
C GLU A 95 -7.11 21.05 -0.24
N PHE A 96 -6.09 21.91 -0.36
CA PHE A 96 -4.97 21.88 0.58
C PHE A 96 -5.42 22.22 1.99
N ARG A 97 -6.32 23.21 2.16
CA ARG A 97 -6.90 23.54 3.47
C ARG A 97 -7.67 22.36 4.07
N ARG A 98 -8.44 21.63 3.25
CA ARG A 98 -9.13 20.41 3.69
C ARG A 98 -8.14 19.35 4.15
N ARG A 99 -7.09 19.07 3.36
CA ARG A 99 -6.02 18.13 3.72
C ARG A 99 -5.31 18.55 5.00
N THR A 100 -4.94 19.81 5.16
CA THR A 100 -4.31 20.32 6.39
C THR A 100 -5.20 20.10 7.62
N ARG A 101 -6.51 20.38 7.54
CA ARG A 101 -7.43 20.12 8.66
C ARG A 101 -7.54 18.63 8.98
N ALA A 102 -7.57 17.78 7.95
CA ALA A 102 -7.61 16.34 8.13
C ALA A 102 -6.31 15.80 8.75
N ALA A 103 -5.15 16.30 8.32
CA ALA A 103 -3.85 15.97 8.89
C ALA A 103 -3.77 16.38 10.36
N SER A 104 -4.20 17.61 10.72
CA SER A 104 -4.25 18.04 12.13
C SER A 104 -5.11 17.09 12.98
N ARG A 105 -6.32 16.74 12.53
CA ARG A 105 -7.17 15.78 13.25
C ARG A 105 -6.52 14.40 13.36
N THR A 106 -5.87 13.94 12.29
CA THR A 106 -5.20 12.63 12.26
C THR A 106 -4.05 12.58 13.26
N LEU A 107 -3.26 13.66 13.37
CA LEU A 107 -2.17 13.77 14.33
C LEU A 107 -2.67 13.92 15.77
N GLU A 108 -3.76 14.67 15.98
CA GLU A 108 -4.34 14.89 17.32
C GLU A 108 -5.03 13.63 17.87
N ALA A 109 -5.82 12.94 17.05
CA ALA A 109 -6.66 11.83 17.50
C ALA A 109 -6.02 10.45 17.27
N SER A 110 -5.12 10.33 16.29
CA SER A 110 -4.56 9.07 15.78
C SER A 110 -5.61 7.99 15.49
N PRO A 111 -5.96 7.73 14.21
CA PRO A 111 -6.94 6.69 13.89
C PRO A 111 -6.40 5.25 14.03
N ALA A 112 -5.08 5.07 14.16
CA ALA A 112 -4.45 3.75 14.10
C ALA A 112 -4.94 2.75 15.17
N PRO A 113 -5.11 3.11 16.46
CA PRO A 113 -5.56 2.15 17.47
C PRO A 113 -6.93 1.54 17.17
N ALA A 114 -7.90 2.35 16.71
CA ALA A 114 -9.23 1.86 16.35
C ALA A 114 -9.18 0.92 15.13
N VAL A 115 -8.35 1.23 14.14
CA VAL A 115 -8.14 0.36 12.96
C VAL A 115 -7.46 -0.95 13.35
N ILE A 116 -6.53 -0.93 14.30
CA ILE A 116 -5.90 -2.14 14.85
C ILE A 116 -6.93 -3.01 15.57
N GLU A 117 -7.79 -2.40 16.39
CA GLU A 117 -8.89 -3.11 17.06
C GLU A 117 -9.83 -3.77 16.05
N GLU A 118 -10.27 -3.02 15.03
CA GLU A 118 -11.10 -3.52 13.93
C GLU A 118 -10.41 -4.67 13.18
N TRP A 119 -9.11 -4.54 12.91
CA TRP A 119 -8.32 -5.58 12.26
C TRP A 119 -8.40 -6.90 13.01
N HIS A 120 -8.22 -6.86 14.33
CA HIS A 120 -8.26 -8.06 15.16
C HIS A 120 -9.69 -8.59 15.38
N ALA A 121 -10.66 -7.70 15.52
CA ALA A 121 -12.04 -8.05 15.86
C ALA A 121 -12.84 -8.60 14.67
N SER A 122 -12.66 -8.04 13.46
CA SER A 122 -13.50 -8.36 12.30
C SER A 122 -12.73 -8.66 11.03
N ILE A 123 -11.82 -7.77 10.60
CA ILE A 123 -11.23 -7.86 9.24
C ILE A 123 -10.41 -9.14 9.08
N ARG A 124 -9.47 -9.42 10.00
CA ARG A 124 -8.61 -10.60 9.90
C ARG A 124 -9.41 -11.90 10.02
N PRO A 125 -10.29 -12.10 11.02
CA PRO A 125 -11.15 -13.29 11.08
C PRO A 125 -11.94 -13.54 9.81
N ASP A 126 -12.55 -12.49 9.24
CA ASP A 126 -13.34 -12.58 8.01
C ASP A 126 -12.49 -12.97 6.80
N LEU A 127 -11.30 -12.36 6.65
CA LEU A 127 -10.36 -12.72 5.58
C LEU A 127 -9.90 -14.17 5.70
N VAL A 128 -9.60 -14.64 6.92
CA VAL A 128 -9.20 -16.04 7.15
C VAL A 128 -10.36 -16.98 6.80
N ALA A 129 -11.56 -16.71 7.28
CA ALA A 129 -12.74 -17.54 7.01
C ALA A 129 -13.04 -17.65 5.51
N ARG A 130 -12.99 -16.53 4.77
CA ARG A 130 -13.20 -16.52 3.31
C ARG A 130 -12.11 -17.27 2.56
N ASN A 131 -10.85 -17.11 2.95
CA ASN A 131 -9.75 -17.85 2.36
C ASN A 131 -9.90 -19.37 2.56
N LEU A 132 -10.25 -19.81 3.77
CA LEU A 132 -10.50 -21.22 4.05
C LEU A 132 -11.70 -21.76 3.26
N ALA A 133 -12.80 -21.01 3.21
CA ALA A 133 -13.98 -21.42 2.44
C ALA A 133 -13.69 -21.56 0.93
N LEU A 134 -12.80 -20.72 0.37
CA LEU A 134 -12.34 -20.87 -1.01
C LEU A 134 -11.44 -22.11 -1.18
N GLN A 135 -10.62 -22.44 -0.18
CA GLN A 135 -9.72 -23.61 -0.21
C GLN A 135 -10.46 -24.94 -0.01
N ASP A 136 -11.59 -24.93 0.70
CA ASP A 136 -12.39 -26.14 0.98
C ASP A 136 -13.21 -26.63 -0.23
N VAL A 137 -13.21 -25.90 -1.35
CA VAL A 137 -13.92 -26.31 -2.57
C VAL A 137 -13.20 -27.51 -3.22
N ASP A 138 -13.92 -28.63 -3.38
CA ASP A 138 -13.43 -29.78 -4.14
C ASP A 138 -13.37 -29.47 -5.64
N LEU A 139 -12.20 -29.02 -6.09
CA LEU A 139 -11.95 -28.68 -7.50
C LEU A 139 -12.11 -29.90 -8.43
N GLY A 140 -11.93 -31.12 -7.94
CA GLY A 140 -12.06 -32.35 -8.74
C GLY A 140 -13.51 -32.69 -9.08
N ALA A 141 -14.47 -32.18 -8.31
CA ALA A 141 -15.89 -32.36 -8.54
C ALA A 141 -16.51 -31.29 -9.45
N LEU A 142 -15.77 -30.23 -9.79
CA LEU A 142 -16.27 -29.14 -10.63
C LEU A 142 -16.16 -29.49 -12.12
N ASP A 143 -17.17 -29.10 -12.89
CA ASP A 143 -17.09 -29.04 -14.34
C ASP A 143 -16.34 -27.76 -14.79
N ALA A 144 -16.08 -27.63 -16.10
CA ALA A 144 -15.31 -26.49 -16.61
C ALA A 144 -15.95 -25.11 -16.30
N PRO A 145 -17.27 -24.92 -16.45
CA PRO A 145 -17.93 -23.69 -15.98
C PRO A 145 -17.78 -23.47 -14.47
N GLY A 146 -17.98 -24.50 -13.66
CA GLY A 146 -17.85 -24.40 -12.20
C GLY A 146 -16.44 -24.03 -11.76
N LEU A 147 -15.41 -24.53 -12.44
CA LEU A 147 -14.01 -24.17 -12.20
C LEU A 147 -13.73 -22.71 -12.59
N ALA A 148 -14.24 -22.25 -13.73
CA ALA A 148 -14.10 -20.85 -14.15
C ALA A 148 -14.74 -19.90 -13.13
N ASP A 149 -15.97 -20.20 -12.70
CA ASP A 149 -16.68 -19.42 -11.67
C ASP A 149 -15.92 -19.41 -10.34
N HIS A 150 -15.28 -20.54 -9.99
CA HIS A 150 -14.45 -20.61 -8.79
C HIS A 150 -13.23 -19.69 -8.88
N VAL A 151 -12.51 -19.72 -10.01
CA VAL A 151 -11.37 -18.84 -10.26
C VAL A 151 -11.79 -17.37 -10.19
N ASP A 152 -12.93 -17.01 -10.77
CA ASP A 152 -13.44 -15.63 -10.71
C ASP A 152 -13.73 -15.19 -9.27
N ARG A 153 -14.31 -16.06 -8.43
CA ARG A 153 -14.50 -15.78 -7.00
C ARG A 153 -13.18 -15.57 -6.28
N VAL A 154 -12.16 -16.39 -6.56
CA VAL A 154 -10.83 -16.23 -5.97
C VAL A 154 -10.19 -14.91 -6.40
N LEU A 155 -10.27 -14.55 -7.68
CA LEU A 155 -9.72 -13.30 -8.21
C LEU A 155 -10.45 -12.06 -7.66
N ALA A 156 -11.76 -12.14 -7.49
CA ALA A 156 -12.54 -11.08 -6.84
C ALA A 156 -12.15 -10.92 -5.37
N HIS A 157 -12.01 -12.04 -4.64
CA HIS A 157 -11.54 -12.01 -3.26
C HIS A 157 -10.13 -11.42 -3.15
N LEU A 158 -9.21 -11.86 -4.01
CA LEU A 158 -7.85 -11.33 -4.09
C LEU A 158 -7.86 -9.81 -4.28
N ARG A 159 -8.63 -9.29 -5.25
CA ARG A 159 -8.74 -7.84 -5.48
C ARG A 159 -9.22 -7.08 -4.25
N SER A 160 -10.31 -7.52 -3.64
CA SER A 160 -10.85 -6.87 -2.43
C SER A 160 -9.87 -6.88 -1.26
N SER A 161 -9.19 -8.01 -1.03
CA SER A 161 -8.22 -8.15 0.06
C SER A 161 -6.95 -7.33 -0.17
N PHE A 162 -6.57 -7.11 -1.43
CA PHE A 162 -5.41 -6.32 -1.79
C PHE A 162 -5.68 -4.81 -1.72
N GLU A 163 -6.90 -4.37 -2.04
CA GLU A 163 -7.34 -3.01 -1.77
C GLU A 163 -7.37 -2.73 -0.27
N GLU A 164 -7.90 -3.67 0.53
CA GLU A 164 -7.89 -3.59 2.00
C GLU A 164 -6.46 -3.52 2.57
N HIS A 165 -5.51 -4.24 1.98
CA HIS A 165 -4.09 -4.12 2.34
C HIS A 165 -3.57 -2.68 2.19
N PHE A 166 -3.85 -2.01 1.07
CA PHE A 166 -3.43 -0.62 0.88
C PHE A 166 -4.24 0.38 1.71
N ARG A 167 -5.50 0.07 2.03
CA ARG A 167 -6.28 0.84 3.00
C ARG A 167 -5.57 0.83 4.36
N LEU A 168 -5.19 -0.35 4.85
CA LEU A 168 -4.48 -0.54 6.12
C LEU A 168 -3.08 0.11 6.10
N HIS A 169 -2.41 0.14 4.95
CA HIS A 169 -1.13 0.85 4.80
C HIS A 169 -1.25 2.38 4.98
N GLY A 170 -2.47 2.92 4.93
CA GLY A 170 -2.73 4.31 5.35
C GLY A 170 -2.50 4.55 6.85
N TYR A 171 -2.51 3.50 7.68
CA TYR A 171 -2.53 3.60 9.13
C TYR A 171 -1.24 3.09 9.82
N ASP A 172 -0.36 2.39 9.13
CA ASP A 172 0.93 1.90 9.67
C ASP A 172 2.09 2.89 9.44
N LEU A 173 2.12 3.58 8.30
CA LEU A 173 3.20 4.50 7.93
C LEU A 173 3.24 5.74 8.82
N GLY A 174 2.08 6.24 9.26
CA GLY A 174 1.98 7.41 10.13
C GLY A 174 2.72 7.22 11.46
N PRO A 175 2.37 6.19 12.26
CA PRO A 175 3.08 5.84 13.49
C PRO A 175 4.59 5.60 13.29
N ILE A 176 4.99 4.91 12.23
CA ILE A 176 6.41 4.70 11.90
C ILE A 176 7.09 6.05 11.64
N GLY A 177 6.48 6.93 10.87
CA GLY A 177 7.00 8.28 10.60
C GLY A 177 7.16 9.12 11.87
N LEU A 178 6.19 9.05 12.80
CA LEU A 178 6.27 9.73 14.09
C LEU A 178 7.40 9.19 14.96
N LEU A 179 7.62 7.87 14.98
CA LEU A 179 8.76 7.26 15.67
C LEU A 179 10.09 7.74 15.09
N LEU A 180 10.21 7.80 13.75
CA LEU A 180 11.42 8.28 13.09
C LEU A 180 11.70 9.75 13.41
N LEU A 181 10.66 10.58 13.50
CA LEU A 181 10.78 11.99 13.88
C LEU A 181 11.26 12.13 15.33
N ALA A 182 10.61 11.43 16.27
CA ALA A 182 11.00 11.44 17.69
C ALA A 182 12.43 10.89 17.89
N GLY A 183 12.78 9.82 17.18
CA GLY A 183 14.12 9.25 17.23
C GLY A 183 15.20 10.19 16.71
N ALA A 184 14.90 11.03 15.72
CA ALA A 184 15.81 12.07 15.27
C ALA A 184 16.05 13.13 16.37
N GLU A 185 15.02 13.49 17.16
CA GLU A 185 15.18 14.36 18.33
C GLU A 185 16.03 13.72 19.44
N TRP A 186 16.03 12.39 19.53
CA TRP A 186 16.88 11.63 20.45
C TRP A 186 18.30 11.38 19.91
N GLY A 187 18.61 11.82 18.69
CA GLY A 187 19.91 11.60 18.05
C GLY A 187 20.14 10.16 17.56
N LEU A 188 19.07 9.39 17.35
CA LEU A 188 19.13 8.02 16.82
C LEU A 188 18.98 8.00 15.31
N ALA A 189 19.73 7.10 14.64
CA ALA A 189 19.61 6.95 13.20
C ALA A 189 18.30 6.21 12.83
N SER A 190 17.62 6.64 11.76
CA SER A 190 16.41 5.98 11.28
C SER A 190 16.61 4.48 11.02
N ALA A 191 17.77 4.10 10.50
CA ALA A 191 18.11 2.70 10.23
C ALA A 191 18.16 1.86 11.51
N GLU A 192 18.67 2.41 12.62
CA GLU A 192 18.75 1.71 13.90
C GLU A 192 17.35 1.50 14.49
N LEU A 193 16.50 2.53 14.43
CA LEU A 193 15.11 2.46 14.89
C LEU A 193 14.29 1.42 14.12
N LEU A 194 14.38 1.43 12.78
CA LEU A 194 13.67 0.45 11.95
C LEU A 194 14.20 -0.97 12.16
N THR A 195 15.51 -1.12 12.35
CA THR A 195 16.12 -2.43 12.67
C THR A 195 15.63 -2.95 14.02
N ALA A 196 15.47 -2.08 15.03
CA ALA A 196 14.94 -2.47 16.33
C ALA A 196 13.48 -2.95 16.28
N LEU A 197 12.70 -2.52 15.29
CA LEU A 197 11.33 -3.02 15.05
C LEU A 197 11.29 -4.34 14.28
N ALA A 198 12.39 -4.75 13.65
CA ALA A 198 12.43 -5.97 12.86
C ALA A 198 12.18 -7.20 13.76
N GLY A 199 11.13 -7.96 13.44
CA GLY A 199 10.74 -9.15 14.22
C GLY A 199 9.99 -8.85 15.52
N ALA A 200 9.65 -7.59 15.81
CA ALA A 200 8.89 -7.22 17.01
C ALA A 200 7.39 -7.57 16.91
N SER A 201 6.89 -7.83 15.70
CA SER A 201 5.49 -8.22 15.48
C SER A 201 5.31 -9.73 15.59
N PRO A 202 4.34 -10.24 16.37
CA PRO A 202 3.98 -11.65 16.37
C PRO A 202 3.73 -12.18 14.94
N SER A 203 3.12 -11.37 14.08
CA SER A 203 2.82 -11.70 12.68
C SER A 203 4.06 -11.96 11.81
N THR A 204 5.23 -11.41 12.16
CA THR A 204 6.49 -11.65 11.43
C THR A 204 7.31 -12.79 12.05
N VAL A 205 6.98 -13.22 13.26
CA VAL A 205 7.60 -14.37 13.95
C VAL A 205 6.83 -15.67 13.69
N GLU A 206 5.50 -15.61 13.69
CA GLU A 206 4.59 -16.75 13.49
C GLU A 206 4.91 -17.61 12.25
N PRO A 207 5.20 -17.04 11.06
CA PRO A 207 5.55 -17.84 9.89
C PRO A 207 6.83 -18.65 10.09
N ARG A 208 7.83 -18.07 10.77
CA ARG A 208 9.09 -18.76 11.07
C ARG A 208 8.85 -19.95 12.01
N GLU A 209 7.98 -19.77 13.00
CA GLU A 209 7.58 -20.84 13.92
C GLU A 209 6.77 -21.93 13.21
N ALA A 210 5.85 -21.54 12.32
CA ALA A 210 5.09 -22.48 11.49
C ALA A 210 6.02 -23.32 10.61
N LEU A 211 7.00 -22.69 9.95
CA LEU A 211 8.02 -23.39 9.16
C LEU A 211 8.87 -24.33 10.03
N ALA A 212 9.20 -23.93 11.26
CA ALA A 212 9.91 -24.80 12.20
C ALA A 212 9.07 -26.03 12.60
N ARG A 213 7.75 -25.87 12.80
CA ARG A 213 6.83 -26.99 13.05
C ARG A 213 6.72 -27.93 11.85
N ILE A 214 6.59 -27.39 10.63
CA ILE A 214 6.57 -28.19 9.40
C ILE A 214 7.87 -28.99 9.27
N ARG A 215 9.03 -28.33 9.45
CA ARG A 215 10.35 -28.99 9.40
C ARG A 215 10.44 -30.16 10.38
N ALA A 216 9.95 -29.98 11.61
CA ALA A 216 9.96 -31.04 12.62
C ALA A 216 9.00 -32.20 12.31
N ALA A 217 7.94 -31.98 11.54
CA ALA A 217 6.98 -33.01 11.15
C ALA A 217 7.42 -33.83 9.92
N VAL A 218 8.36 -33.31 9.13
CA VAL A 218 8.91 -33.99 7.92
C VAL A 218 10.31 -34.58 8.13
N ALA A 219 10.87 -34.44 9.34
CA ALA A 219 12.15 -35.01 9.76
C ALA A 219 11.93 -36.28 10.59
#